data_AF-A0A1V0HZY8-F1
#
_entry.id   AF-A0A1V0HZY8-F1
#
_cell.length_a   1.000
_cell.length_b   1.000
_cell.length_c   1.000
_cell.angle_alpha   90.00
_cell.angle_beta   90.00
_cell.angle_gamma   90.00
#
_symmetry.space_group_name_H-M   'P 1'
#
loop_
_entity.id
_entity.type
_entity.pdbx_description
1 polymer ?
#
loop_
_entity_poly.entity_id
_entity_poly.type
_entity_poly.pdbx_seq_one_letter_code
_entity_poly.pdbx_strand_id
1 'polypeptide(L)' 'MTILIDRRAGRIEPPISLAVVIEQHGAWRVLFAAIAAMFSGRGRPAGVARLGELDNHLRRDIGLPPLPEPWSGLPPWM' A
#
# COMPACT_ATOMS: atom_id res chain seq x y z
N MET A 1 19.04 -11.75 -19.09
CA MET A 1 18.39 -11.98 -17.78
C MET A 1 18.41 -10.66 -17.01
N THR A 2 17.35 -9.86 -17.12
CA THR A 2 17.32 -8.51 -16.56
C THR A 2 16.45 -8.54 -15.31
N ILE A 3 17.08 -8.52 -14.15
CA ILE A 3 16.38 -8.50 -12.86
C ILE A 3 15.95 -7.05 -12.62
N LEU A 4 14.69 -6.74 -12.92
CA LEU A 4 14.04 -5.50 -12.52
C LEU A 4 13.72 -5.61 -11.03
N ILE A 5 14.66 -5.14 -10.19
CA ILE A 5 14.49 -5.07 -8.73
C ILE A 5 13.59 -3.87 -8.42
N ASP A 6 12.30 -4.09 -8.26
CA ASP A 6 11.41 -3.09 -7.67
C ASP A 6 11.64 -3.05 -6.15
N ARG A 7 12.28 -2.00 -5.65
CA ARG A 7 12.63 -1.83 -4.22
C ARG A 7 11.47 -1.35 -3.34
N ARG A 8 10.23 -1.24 -3.85
CA ARG A 8 9.13 -0.58 -3.13
C ARG A 8 8.18 -1.47 -2.32
N ALA A 9 8.31 -2.79 -2.36
CA ALA A 9 7.46 -3.67 -1.57
C ALA A 9 8.31 -4.54 -0.63
N GLY A 10 8.18 -4.31 0.68
CA GLY A 10 8.74 -5.18 1.73
C GLY A 10 8.05 -6.54 1.81
N ARG A 11 7.87 -7.22 0.68
CA ARG A 11 7.32 -8.57 0.56
C ARG A 11 8.23 -9.34 -0.41
N ILE A 12 9.02 -10.26 0.14
CA ILE A 12 9.96 -11.12 -0.59
C ILE A 12 9.21 -12.37 -1.09
N GLU A 13 8.06 -12.19 -1.74
CA GLU A 13 7.44 -13.27 -2.50
C GLU A 13 8.13 -13.29 -3.86
N PRO A 14 8.67 -14.44 -4.32
CA PRO A 14 9.24 -14.51 -5.66
C PRO A 14 8.14 -14.08 -6.66
N PRO A 15 8.41 -13.09 -7.52
CA PRO A 15 7.41 -12.62 -8.46
C PRO A 15 7.02 -13.80 -9.35
N ILE A 16 5.75 -14.20 -9.29
CA ILE A 16 5.19 -15.21 -10.21
C ILE A 16 5.54 -14.74 -11.63
N SER A 17 6.22 -15.61 -12.39
CA SER A 17 6.67 -15.25 -13.74
C SER A 17 5.47 -14.87 -14.59
N LEU A 18 5.52 -13.68 -15.20
CA LEU A 18 4.46 -13.16 -16.06
C LEU A 18 4.10 -14.14 -17.19
N ALA A 19 5.10 -14.89 -17.67
CA ALA A 19 4.93 -15.92 -18.69
C ALA A 19 3.94 -17.02 -18.25
N VAL A 20 4.02 -17.47 -16.99
CA VAL A 20 3.14 -18.49 -16.42
C VAL A 20 1.71 -17.96 -16.33
N VAL A 21 1.54 -16.69 -15.95
CA VAL A 21 0.22 -16.06 -15.85
C VAL A 21 -0.43 -15.92 -17.24
N ILE A 22 0.37 -15.55 -18.25
CA ILE A 22 -0.07 -15.45 -19.65
C ILE A 22 -0.45 -16.81 -20.21
N GLU A 23 0.32 -17.86 -19.92
CA GLU A 23 0.01 -19.22 -20.38
C GLU A 23 -1.31 -19.73 -19.77
N GLN A 24 -1.54 -19.48 -18.48
CA GLN A 24 -2.73 -19.93 -17.77
C GLN A 24 -4.00 -19.16 -18.14
N HIS A 25 -3.90 -17.86 -18.39
CA HIS A 25 -5.06 -16.97 -18.57
C HIS A 25 -5.22 -16.43 -19.99
N GLY A 26 -4.23 -16.59 -20.85
CA GLY A 26 -4.16 -15.99 -22.17
C GLY A 26 -3.72 -14.52 -22.13
N ALA A 27 -2.92 -14.12 -23.13
CA ALA A 27 -2.32 -12.78 -23.20
C ALA A 27 -3.36 -11.65 -23.15
N TRP A 28 -4.51 -11.81 -23.80
CA TRP A 28 -5.57 -10.81 -23.80
C TRP A 28 -6.15 -10.56 -22.42
N ARG A 29 -6.39 -11.60 -21.61
CA ARG A 29 -6.95 -11.43 -20.26
C ARG A 29 -5.94 -10.76 -19.33
N VAL A 30 -4.66 -11.09 -19.46
CA VAL A 30 -3.59 -10.44 -18.71
C VAL A 30 -3.47 -8.95 -19.09
N LEU A 31 -3.54 -8.62 -20.38
CA LEU A 31 -3.51 -7.24 -20.86
C LEU A 31 -4.71 -6.42 -20.33
N PHE A 32 -5.93 -6.95 -20.43
CA PHE A 32 -7.11 -6.28 -19.88
C PHE A 32 -7.02 -6.11 -18.36
N ALA A 33 -6.51 -7.11 -17.64
CA ALA A 33 -6.32 -7.01 -16.20
C ALA A 33 -5.26 -5.95 -15.83
N ALA A 34 -4.17 -5.84 -16.58
CA ALA A 34 -3.15 -4.80 -16.38
C ALA A 34 -3.73 -3.40 -16.63
N ILE A 35 -4.47 -3.22 -17.72
CA ILE A 35 -5.17 -1.96 -18.03
C ILE A 35 -6.17 -1.63 -16.93
N ALA A 36 -7.02 -2.58 -16.54
CA ALA A 36 -7.99 -2.40 -15.46
C ALA A 36 -7.32 -2.06 -14.13
N ALA A 37 -6.16 -2.66 -13.82
CA ALA A 37 -5.39 -2.35 -12.63
C ALA A 37 -4.88 -0.91 -12.63
N MET A 38 -4.40 -0.40 -13.78
CA MET A 38 -4.01 1.01 -13.92
C MET A 38 -5.17 1.96 -13.63
N PHE A 39 -6.38 1.66 -14.14
CA PHE A 39 -7.56 2.50 -13.91
C PHE A 39 -8.20 2.30 -12.53
N SER A 40 -8.03 1.15 -11.89
CA SER A 40 -8.71 0.85 -10.62
C SER A 40 -8.21 1.68 -9.44
N GLY A 41 -7.10 2.43 -9.58
CA GLY A 41 -6.49 3.20 -8.49
C GLY A 41 -6.05 2.35 -7.29
N ARG A 42 -6.18 1.02 -7.37
CA ARG A 42 -5.89 0.05 -6.32
C ARG A 42 -4.40 -0.31 -6.28
N GLY A 43 -3.55 0.63 -6.66
CA GLY A 43 -2.10 0.54 -6.47
C GLY A 43 -1.68 0.79 -5.02
N ARG A 44 -2.62 1.14 -4.13
CA ARG A 44 -2.34 1.25 -2.69
C ARG A 44 -2.77 -0.06 -2.02
N PRO A 45 -1.83 -0.85 -1.46
CA PRO A 45 -2.18 -2.00 -0.66
C PRO A 45 -3.21 -1.57 0.39
N ALA A 46 -4.28 -2.34 0.55
CA ALA A 46 -5.36 -2.05 1.49
C ALA A 46 -4.90 -1.96 2.97
N GLY A 47 -3.60 -2.19 3.24
CA GLY A 47 -2.97 -2.04 4.55
C GLY A 47 -1.83 -1.02 4.61
N VAL A 48 -1.66 -0.13 3.62
CA VAL A 48 -0.79 1.05 3.83
C VAL A 48 -1.55 1.99 4.75
N ALA A 49 -1.17 1.99 6.02
CA ALA A 49 -1.66 2.90 7.06
C ALA A 49 -1.99 4.25 6.43
N ARG A 50 -3.28 4.62 6.49
CA ARG A 50 -3.69 5.93 5.98
C ARG A 50 -2.91 6.96 6.79
N LEU A 51 -2.48 8.07 6.19
CA LEU A 51 -1.79 9.12 6.96
C LEU A 51 -2.62 9.57 8.18
N GLY A 52 -3.94 9.48 8.12
CA GLY A 52 -4.84 9.75 9.26
C GLY A 52 -4.89 8.69 10.36
N GLU A 53 -4.30 7.51 10.15
CA GLU A 53 -4.15 6.44 11.15
C GLU A 53 -2.77 6.47 11.82
N LEU A 54 -1.90 7.40 11.41
CA LEU A 54 -0.56 7.54 11.96
C LEU A 54 -0.61 8.31 13.29
N ASP A 55 -0.02 7.73 14.34
CA ASP A 55 0.08 8.35 15.66
C ASP A 55 0.91 9.64 15.63
N ASN A 56 0.63 10.56 16.55
CA ASN A 56 1.24 11.89 16.62
C ASN A 56 2.77 11.83 16.81
N HIS A 57 3.27 10.81 17.49
CA HIS A 57 4.71 10.54 17.61
C HIS A 57 5.36 10.30 16.25
N LEU A 58 4.81 9.37 15.46
CA LEU A 58 5.32 9.05 14.13
C LEU A 58 5.13 10.21 13.15
N ARG A 59 4.03 10.97 13.26
CA ARG A 59 3.79 12.18 12.45
C ARG A 59 4.84 13.25 12.70
N ARG A 60 5.24 13.46 13.97
CA ARG A 60 6.30 14.39 14.35
C ARG A 60 7.64 14.00 13.73
N ASP A 61 7.97 12.72 13.72
CA ASP A 61 9.24 12.22 13.19
C ASP A 61 9.37 12.41 11.67
N ILE A 62 8.25 12.46 10.94
CA ILE A 62 8.22 12.69 9.48
C ILE A 62 7.80 14.12 9.08
N GLY A 63 7.64 15.02 10.06
CA GLY A 63 7.31 16.43 9.81
C GLY A 63 5.85 16.70 9.38
N LEU A 64 4.92 15.78 9.67
CA LEU A 64 3.49 16.01 9.46
C LEU A 64 2.88 16.81 10.63
N PRO A 65 1.86 17.65 10.38
CA PRO A 65 1.12 18.32 11.46
C PRO A 65 0.40 17.29 12.34
N PRO A 66 0.33 17.46 13.67
CA PRO A 66 -0.33 16.51 14.56
C PRO A 66 -1.85 16.47 14.30
N LEU A 67 -2.47 15.32 14.53
CA LEU A 67 -3.93 15.21 14.62
C LEU A 67 -4.40 15.77 15.98
N PRO A 68 -5.61 16.36 16.04
CA PRO A 68 -6.20 16.78 17.31
C PRO A 68 -6.31 15.55 18.21
N GLU A 69 -5.76 15.68 19.42
CA GLU A 69 -5.78 14.62 20.42
C GLU A 69 -7.24 14.32 20.78
N PRO A 70 -7.67 13.04 20.80
CA PRO A 70 -9.01 12.71 21.21
C PRO A 70 -9.22 13.24 22.62
N TRP A 71 -10.25 14.07 22.80
CA TRP A 71 -10.63 14.64 24.09
C TRP A 71 -10.75 13.50 25.11
N SER A 72 -9.77 13.38 26.01
CA SER A 72 -9.85 12.49 27.16
C SER A 72 -10.77 13.16 28.17
N GLY A 73 -12.06 12.86 28.10
CA GLY A 73 -13.11 13.54 28.89
C GLY A 73 -13.09 13.24 30.38
N LEU A 74 -11.94 12.84 30.92
CA LEU A 74 -11.79 12.54 32.32
C LEU A 74 -11.45 13.83 33.07
N PRO A 75 -12.30 14.23 34.04
CA PRO A 75 -11.98 15.34 34.91
C PRO A 75 -10.77 14.99 35.80
N PRO A 76 -9.98 15.99 36.23
CA PRO A 76 -8.69 15.80 36.91
C PRO A 76 -8.78 15.21 38.34
N TRP A 77 -9.95 14.71 38.75
CA TRP A 77 -10.22 14.22 40.11
C TRP A 77 -10.81 12.80 40.15
N MET A 78 -10.82 12.09 39.02
CA MET A 78 -11.12 10.65 38.96
C MET A 78 -9.86 9.80 38.89
#